data_AF-A0A7M1PY74-F1
#
_entry.id   AF-A0A7M1PY74-F1
#
_cell.length_a   1.000
_cell.length_b   1.000
_cell.length_c   1.000
_cell.angle_alpha   90.00
_cell.angle_beta   90.00
_cell.angle_gamma   90.00
#
_symmetry.space_group_name_H-M   'P 1'
#
loop_
_entity.id
_entity.type
_entity.pdbx_description
1 polymer ?
#
loop_
_entity_poly.entity_id
_entity_poly.type
_entity_poly.pdbx_seq_one_letter_code
_entity_poly.pdbx_strand_id
1 'polypeptide(L)'
;MMRKFRINDKVVLVEAGWGISDKINARTTLSCTVIDLRELVSISDGDTIVVTQNGTKIFAGIINDIEDFEPYTGILNYSITAVDNSALADKRTVANSAVDIYAGDVVKNIILPILSEENVTAGNIVNGPIMKKVVFNYIPCSDALNYLKNVTGLNWNIDNDKKLHFFDRSHNLAPFTLSKAVQHVDFRRKRSLSQYRNKQYIRAGKGKTITQVKRKPTPQPDGVSKSFIVRFPIAEKPDIYINSVQVAEDDIGVNGLDKDRKFYFSYGSNVIAQDQSEPVLISSDVIEVSYKGLYPIMVVVDSPEEIEKRKAKEPGTSGIYEKLVTETSLDTGDQAVEFAEGLISKYGNVPDRTTFRTNVNGLKAGQLLAINKPLYGLNENFLIESVNIRASGSSSLEYDISALDGAALGGWEEFFKDLLKGQREFVIAENEVIILLISLSETWKFSQELTVEFIKNKTLNNNTFTSVNGMDLYTSIGSSEEVGEVMVTTNALNLLRDALNGDSVNAEINYIAIGDDTTAVTGNETQLGNELKRVPITSRSKSNDGVLDTVAELLDSDGAYNIREVGFIAGGTDTVNSGTLISRVIYSKDKTTLESLRFNAKNTIKRG
;
A
#
# COMPACT_ATOMS: atom_id res chain seq x y z
N MET A 1 7.28 35.02 19.44
CA MET A 1 6.06 34.52 20.14
C MET A 1 5.94 33.04 19.85
N MET A 2 5.73 32.21 20.87
CA MET A 2 5.80 30.74 20.75
C MET A 2 4.39 30.14 20.65
N ARG A 3 4.24 29.05 19.89
CA ARG A 3 2.98 28.31 19.75
C ARG A 3 3.11 26.89 20.29
N LYS A 4 2.02 26.32 20.80
CA LYS A 4 1.97 24.93 21.29
C LYS A 4 1.50 23.99 20.20
N PHE A 5 2.32 23.01 19.83
CA PHE A 5 1.94 21.87 19.00
C PHE A 5 1.92 20.59 19.85
N ARG A 6 1.45 19.48 19.29
CA ARG A 6 1.55 18.17 19.91
C ARG A 6 2.37 17.23 19.03
N ILE A 7 3.39 16.59 19.60
CA ILE A 7 4.15 15.50 18.97
C ILE A 7 3.99 14.27 19.85
N ASN A 8 3.56 13.13 19.28
CA ASN A 8 3.18 11.92 20.03
C ASN A 8 2.29 12.22 21.25
N ASP A 9 1.27 13.04 21.02
CA ASP A 9 0.33 13.56 22.01
C ASP A 9 0.93 14.39 23.17
N LYS A 10 2.24 14.66 23.17
CA LYS A 10 2.91 15.54 24.13
C LYS A 10 3.05 16.95 23.59
N VAL A 11 2.89 17.95 24.47
CA VAL A 11 2.95 19.36 24.07
C VAL A 11 4.40 19.77 23.83
N VAL A 12 4.68 20.46 22.73
CA VAL A 12 5.98 21.09 22.45
C VAL A 12 5.79 22.58 22.14
N LEU A 13 6.84 23.39 22.32
CA LEU A 13 6.83 24.79 21.87
C LEU A 13 7.51 24.94 20.52
N VAL A 14 6.88 25.74 19.68
CA VAL A 14 7.30 26.02 18.31
C VAL A 14 7.51 27.52 18.12
N GLU A 15 8.57 27.87 17.40
CA GLU A 15 8.88 29.24 16.99
C GLU A 15 7.80 29.82 16.06
N ALA A 16 7.65 31.15 16.01
CA ALA A 16 6.62 31.80 15.18
C ALA A 16 6.68 31.50 13.68
N GLY A 17 7.87 31.15 13.14
CA GLY A 17 8.12 31.00 11.69
C GLY A 17 7.55 29.75 11.03
N TRP A 18 6.61 29.05 11.67
CA TRP A 18 6.01 27.84 11.12
C TRP A 18 4.97 28.14 10.03
N GLY A 19 4.73 27.17 9.14
CA GLY A 19 3.71 27.29 8.11
C GLY A 19 3.22 25.93 7.60
N ILE A 20 1.99 25.90 7.09
CA ILE A 20 1.40 24.75 6.40
C ILE A 20 1.21 25.12 4.93
N SER A 21 1.64 24.26 4.01
CA SER A 21 1.38 24.41 2.58
C SER A 21 0.50 23.26 2.09
N ASP A 22 -0.72 23.60 1.69
CA ASP A 22 -1.67 22.67 1.08
C ASP A 22 -1.84 23.00 -0.39
N LYS A 23 -1.65 22.02 -1.28
CA LYS A 23 -1.70 22.19 -2.74
C LYS A 23 -2.39 21.00 -3.39
N ILE A 24 -3.19 21.28 -4.42
CA ILE A 24 -3.87 20.23 -5.16
C ILE A 24 -2.85 19.29 -5.82
N ASN A 25 -3.12 17.98 -5.75
CA ASN A 25 -2.24 16.91 -6.26
C ASN A 25 -0.83 16.87 -5.63
N ALA A 26 -0.65 17.45 -4.44
CA ALA A 26 0.56 17.31 -3.64
C ALA A 26 0.18 16.91 -2.21
N ARG A 27 1.15 16.40 -1.44
CA ARG A 27 1.00 16.22 0.01
C ARG A 27 0.89 17.59 0.68
N THR A 28 0.06 17.69 1.71
CA THR A 28 0.06 18.88 2.55
C THR A 28 1.28 18.80 3.47
N THR A 29 2.08 19.85 3.53
CA THR A 29 3.30 19.88 4.35
C THR A 29 3.19 20.90 5.48
N LEU A 30 3.80 20.59 6.62
CA LEU A 30 4.03 21.49 7.74
C LEU A 30 5.54 21.66 7.91
N SER A 31 6.00 22.92 8.02
CA SER A 31 7.38 23.24 8.40
C SER A 31 7.37 24.04 9.68
N CYS A 32 8.20 23.66 10.66
CA CYS A 32 8.28 24.35 11.94
C CYS A 32 9.60 24.09 12.68
N THR A 33 9.97 25.01 13.57
CA THR A 33 11.10 24.82 14.50
C THR A 33 10.58 24.58 15.91
N VAL A 34 10.84 23.39 16.47
CA VAL A 34 10.60 23.10 17.89
C VAL A 34 11.78 23.60 18.71
N ILE A 35 11.47 24.35 19.77
CA ILE A 35 12.45 25.04 20.61
C ILE A 35 12.40 24.59 22.08
N ASP A 36 11.40 23.80 22.46
CA ASP A 36 11.23 23.25 23.80
C ASP A 36 10.34 21.99 23.73
N LEU A 37 10.91 20.85 24.14
CA LEU A 37 10.24 19.54 24.14
C LEU A 37 9.22 19.38 25.28
N ARG A 38 9.28 20.24 26.31
CA ARG A 38 8.46 20.16 27.53
C ARG A 38 8.55 18.78 28.22
N GLU A 39 7.56 17.93 27.99
CA GLU A 39 7.44 16.59 28.57
C GLU A 39 7.92 15.49 27.62
N LEU A 40 8.20 15.84 26.36
CA LEU A 40 8.67 14.89 25.36
C LEU A 40 10.17 14.64 25.56
N VAL A 41 10.58 13.38 25.52
CA VAL A 41 11.97 12.97 25.77
C VAL A 41 12.85 13.24 24.55
N SER A 42 12.35 12.89 23.37
CA SER A 42 13.03 13.04 22.09
C SER A 42 12.00 13.17 20.96
N ILE A 43 12.43 13.69 19.81
CA ILE A 43 11.65 13.70 18.56
C ILE A 43 12.41 12.85 17.54
N SER A 44 11.69 12.10 16.71
CA SER A 44 12.27 11.35 15.60
C SER A 44 11.38 11.41 14.35
N ASP A 45 11.93 11.03 13.21
CA ASP A 45 11.13 10.79 12.01
C ASP A 45 10.07 9.70 12.27
N GLY A 46 8.93 9.81 11.60
CA GLY A 46 7.76 8.96 11.81
C GLY A 46 6.87 9.36 12.99
N ASP A 47 7.35 10.21 13.91
CA ASP A 47 6.53 10.70 15.03
C ASP A 47 5.30 11.44 14.52
N THR A 48 4.19 11.26 15.24
CA THR A 48 2.93 11.95 14.90
C THR A 48 2.98 13.39 15.34
N ILE A 49 2.48 14.30 14.51
CA ILE A 49 2.39 15.73 14.84
C ILE A 49 0.99 16.27 14.56
N VAL A 50 0.47 17.06 15.50
CA VAL A 50 -0.87 17.65 15.42
C VAL A 50 -0.80 19.14 15.74
N VAL A 51 -1.40 19.93 14.85
CA VAL A 51 -1.57 21.37 15.04
C VAL A 51 -3.06 21.68 15.19
N THR A 52 -3.41 22.37 16.27
CA THR A 52 -4.79 22.79 16.55
C THR A 52 -4.94 24.31 16.57
N GLN A 53 -6.13 24.79 16.19
CA GLN A 53 -6.60 26.16 16.37
C GLN A 53 -7.97 26.12 17.04
N ASN A 54 -8.12 26.73 18.22
CA ASN A 54 -9.39 26.76 18.98
C ASN A 54 -10.05 25.38 19.17
N GLY A 55 -9.25 24.34 19.40
CA GLY A 55 -9.72 22.95 19.56
C GLY A 55 -9.88 22.16 18.26
N THR A 56 -9.86 22.80 17.09
CA THR A 56 -9.96 22.12 15.79
C THR A 56 -8.57 21.77 15.24
N LYS A 57 -8.37 20.53 14.78
CA LYS A 57 -7.14 20.12 14.07
C LYS A 57 -7.07 20.80 12.70
N ILE A 58 -6.06 21.64 12.50
CA ILE A 58 -5.77 22.25 11.20
C ILE A 58 -4.75 21.43 10.40
N PHE A 59 -3.91 20.65 11.07
CA PHE A 59 -2.98 19.71 10.47
C PHE A 59 -2.81 18.50 11.38
N ALA A 60 -2.73 17.31 10.79
CA ALA A 60 -2.27 16.10 11.46
C ALA A 60 -1.52 15.24 10.46
N GLY A 61 -0.40 14.67 10.88
CA GLY A 61 0.49 13.95 9.99
C GLY A 61 1.65 13.30 10.73
N ILE A 62 2.68 12.96 9.96
CA ILE A 62 3.92 12.33 10.44
C ILE A 62 5.12 13.22 10.11
N ILE A 63 6.11 13.25 10.99
CA ILE A 63 7.40 13.89 10.74
C ILE A 63 8.12 13.10 9.66
N ASN A 64 8.47 13.77 8.56
CA ASN A 64 9.19 13.17 7.44
C ASN A 64 10.69 13.44 7.54
N ASP A 65 11.05 14.68 7.91
CA ASP A 65 12.44 15.11 8.05
C ASP A 65 12.60 15.90 9.35
N ILE A 66 13.72 15.66 10.03
CA ILE A 66 14.14 16.37 11.24
C ILE A 66 15.63 16.70 11.18
N GLU A 67 15.97 17.93 11.57
CA GLU A 67 17.33 18.40 11.75
C GLU A 67 17.48 18.99 13.16
N ASP A 68 18.37 18.38 13.94
CA ASP A 68 18.73 18.82 15.28
C ASP A 68 19.89 19.80 15.17
N PHE A 69 19.75 21.00 15.74
CA PHE A 69 20.77 22.03 15.64
C PHE A 69 20.87 22.88 16.90
N GLU A 70 22.06 23.40 17.13
CA GLU A 70 22.38 24.28 18.25
C GLU A 70 22.42 25.74 17.75
N PRO A 71 21.31 26.52 17.80
CA PRO A 71 21.33 27.92 17.38
C PRO A 71 22.27 28.78 18.23
N TYR A 72 22.45 28.40 19.50
CA TYR A 72 23.32 29.03 20.47
C TYR A 72 23.85 27.95 21.40
N THR A 73 25.09 28.10 21.87
CA THR A 73 25.72 27.15 22.78
C THR A 73 24.83 26.80 23.98
N GLY A 74 24.57 25.51 24.17
CA GLY A 74 23.73 24.93 25.21
C GLY A 74 22.23 24.87 24.88
N ILE A 75 21.78 25.30 23.70
CA ILE A 75 20.37 25.30 23.30
C ILE A 75 20.20 24.38 22.10
N LEU A 76 19.39 23.32 22.24
CA LEU A 76 19.07 22.38 21.16
C LEU A 76 17.68 22.67 20.60
N ASN A 77 17.60 22.89 19.29
CA ASN A 77 16.35 23.08 18.54
C ASN A 77 16.21 22.00 17.45
N TYR A 78 14.98 21.84 16.97
CA TYR A 78 14.63 20.84 15.95
C TYR A 78 13.89 21.51 14.79
N SER A 79 14.48 21.52 13.61
CA SER A 79 13.81 21.92 12.36
C SER A 79 13.09 20.72 11.80
N ILE A 80 11.77 20.80 11.67
CA ILE A 80 10.89 19.68 11.32
C ILE A 80 10.12 20.00 10.04
N THR A 81 10.09 19.02 9.13
CA THR A 81 9.12 18.94 8.04
C THR A 81 8.24 17.72 8.23
N ALA A 82 6.92 17.94 8.24
CA ALA A 82 5.93 16.90 8.36
C ALA A 82 4.99 16.86 7.15
N VAL A 83 4.48 15.67 6.84
CA VAL A 83 3.52 15.41 5.76
C VAL A 83 2.21 14.91 6.34
N ASP A 84 1.09 15.22 5.68
CA ASP A 84 -0.24 14.82 6.16
C ASP A 84 -0.45 13.30 6.19
N ASN A 85 -1.53 12.88 6.84
CA ASN A 85 -1.89 11.46 7.00
C ASN A 85 -2.01 10.67 5.69
N SER A 86 -2.12 11.34 4.54
CA SER A 86 -2.11 10.66 3.24
C SER A 86 -0.79 9.91 2.95
N ALA A 87 0.31 10.26 3.64
CA ALA A 87 1.57 9.51 3.63
C ALA A 87 1.46 8.09 4.24
N LEU A 88 0.46 7.83 5.09
CA LEU A 88 0.22 6.47 5.61
C LEU A 88 -0.14 5.47 4.50
N ALA A 89 -0.70 5.96 3.39
CA ALA A 89 -0.99 5.13 2.22
C ALA A 89 0.27 4.79 1.40
N ASP A 90 1.36 5.55 1.55
CA ASP A 90 2.65 5.25 0.91
C ASP A 90 3.39 4.12 1.64
N LYS A 91 3.18 4.00 2.96
CA LYS A 91 3.83 2.97 3.81
C LYS A 91 3.36 1.54 3.52
N ARG A 92 2.18 1.38 2.95
CA ARG A 92 1.49 0.08 2.84
C ARG A 92 1.36 -0.34 1.39
N THR A 93 1.65 -1.60 1.14
CA THR A 93 1.53 -2.21 -0.19
C THR A 93 0.23 -3.00 -0.30
N VAL A 94 -0.39 -3.01 -1.48
CA VAL A 94 -1.56 -3.83 -1.80
C VAL A 94 -1.22 -4.81 -2.92
N ALA A 95 -1.60 -6.07 -2.71
CA ALA A 95 -1.56 -7.14 -3.71
C ALA A 95 -2.92 -7.85 -3.73
N ASN A 96 -3.72 -7.62 -4.78
CA ASN A 96 -5.06 -8.18 -4.89
C ASN A 96 -5.57 -8.09 -6.33
N SER A 97 -6.53 -8.94 -6.71
CA SER A 97 -7.29 -8.77 -7.93
C SER A 97 -8.77 -9.00 -7.70
N ALA A 98 -9.59 -8.21 -8.40
CA ALA A 98 -11.04 -8.27 -8.33
C ALA A 98 -11.66 -8.00 -9.69
N VAL A 99 -12.86 -8.53 -9.94
CA VAL A 99 -13.63 -8.34 -11.17
C VAL A 99 -15.05 -7.93 -10.85
N ASP A 100 -15.70 -7.21 -11.77
CA ASP A 100 -17.08 -6.74 -11.67
C ASP A 100 -17.45 -6.14 -10.29
N ILE A 101 -16.59 -5.26 -9.77
CA ILE A 101 -16.70 -4.67 -8.43
C ILE A 101 -16.81 -3.14 -8.50
N TYR A 102 -17.58 -2.51 -7.63
CA TYR A 102 -17.61 -1.05 -7.54
C TYR A 102 -16.26 -0.49 -7.09
N ALA A 103 -15.82 0.62 -7.66
CA ALA A 103 -14.56 1.26 -7.28
C ALA A 103 -14.49 1.59 -5.77
N GLY A 104 -15.60 2.04 -5.18
CA GLY A 104 -15.69 2.27 -3.73
C GLY A 104 -15.61 0.98 -2.91
N ASP A 105 -16.08 -0.15 -3.43
CA ASP A 105 -15.96 -1.45 -2.76
C ASP A 105 -14.53 -1.98 -2.84
N VAL A 106 -13.78 -1.69 -3.91
CA VAL A 106 -12.32 -1.90 -3.94
C VAL A 106 -11.65 -1.12 -2.81
N VAL A 107 -12.00 0.15 -2.63
CA VAL A 107 -11.44 0.96 -1.53
C VAL A 107 -11.83 0.37 -0.18
N LYS A 108 -13.11 0.03 0.06
CA LYS A 108 -13.60 -0.48 1.35
C LYS A 108 -13.10 -1.87 1.71
N ASN A 109 -13.05 -2.79 0.73
CA ASN A 109 -12.86 -4.21 1.00
C ASN A 109 -11.43 -4.69 0.72
N ILE A 110 -10.64 -3.93 -0.06
CA ILE A 110 -9.27 -4.31 -0.43
C ILE A 110 -8.25 -3.35 0.20
N ILE A 111 -8.42 -2.04 0.01
CA ILE A 111 -7.39 -1.06 0.43
C ILE A 111 -7.54 -0.68 1.91
N LEU A 112 -8.76 -0.35 2.35
CA LEU A 112 -9.01 0.12 3.71
C LEU A 112 -8.61 -0.90 4.80
N PRO A 113 -8.83 -2.22 4.65
CA PRO A 113 -8.39 -3.20 5.65
C PRO A 113 -6.87 -3.16 5.88
N ILE A 114 -6.08 -2.95 4.81
CA ILE A 114 -4.62 -2.80 4.90
C ILE A 114 -4.26 -1.52 5.65
N LEU A 115 -4.91 -0.40 5.32
CA LEU A 115 -4.65 0.89 5.96
C LEU A 115 -5.17 0.95 7.41
N SER A 116 -6.08 0.06 7.80
CA SER A 116 -6.62 0.00 9.16
C SER A 116 -5.57 -0.34 10.22
N GLU A 117 -4.51 -1.07 9.83
CA GLU A 117 -3.35 -1.33 10.67
C GLU A 117 -2.55 -0.06 11.00
N GLU A 118 -2.62 0.98 10.16
CA GLU A 118 -2.06 2.31 10.43
C GLU A 118 -3.06 3.23 11.18
N ASN A 119 -4.15 2.66 11.67
CA ASN A 119 -5.31 3.32 12.29
C ASN A 119 -6.08 4.25 11.33
N VAL A 120 -6.06 3.97 10.02
CA VAL A 120 -6.92 4.66 9.05
C VAL A 120 -8.29 4.01 9.06
N THR A 121 -9.34 4.82 9.22
CA THR A 121 -10.73 4.36 9.28
C THR A 121 -11.53 4.85 8.08
N ALA A 122 -12.74 4.30 7.89
CA ALA A 122 -13.62 4.75 6.81
C ALA A 122 -14.10 6.20 7.04
N GLY A 123 -13.90 7.05 6.04
CA GLY A 123 -14.61 8.32 5.88
C GLY A 123 -15.82 8.15 4.95
N ASN A 124 -16.06 9.15 4.10
CA ASN A 124 -17.04 9.08 3.04
C ASN A 124 -16.45 8.34 1.83
N ILE A 125 -16.92 7.12 1.54
CA ILE A 125 -16.47 6.31 0.41
C ILE A 125 -17.68 6.00 -0.49
N VAL A 126 -17.79 6.71 -1.61
CA VAL A 126 -18.82 6.51 -2.63
C VAL A 126 -18.50 5.30 -3.50
N ASN A 127 -19.52 4.60 -4.00
CA ASN A 127 -19.32 3.38 -4.80
C ASN A 127 -18.67 3.64 -6.16
N GLY A 128 -18.95 4.78 -6.81
CA GLY A 128 -18.42 5.06 -8.14
C GLY A 128 -18.88 4.07 -9.22
N PRO A 129 -18.18 4.00 -10.37
CA PRO A 129 -18.50 3.06 -11.44
C PRO A 129 -18.08 1.62 -11.09
N ILE A 130 -18.62 0.65 -11.84
CA ILE A 130 -18.21 -0.76 -11.78
C ILE A 130 -16.90 -0.94 -12.56
N MET A 131 -15.91 -1.54 -11.90
CA MET A 131 -14.61 -1.90 -12.46
C MET A 131 -14.69 -3.33 -13.01
N LYS A 132 -14.40 -3.53 -14.30
CA LYS A 132 -14.44 -4.86 -14.92
C LYS A 132 -13.33 -5.76 -14.43
N LYS A 133 -12.11 -5.24 -14.31
CA LYS A 133 -10.97 -5.95 -13.74
C LYS A 133 -10.04 -4.96 -13.05
N VAL A 134 -9.68 -5.29 -11.82
CA VAL A 134 -8.72 -4.57 -10.97
C VAL A 134 -7.61 -5.53 -10.60
N VAL A 135 -6.36 -5.11 -10.79
CA VAL A 135 -5.16 -5.88 -10.46
C VAL A 135 -4.20 -4.92 -9.79
N PHE A 136 -3.86 -5.18 -8.54
CA PHE A 136 -2.81 -4.51 -7.81
C PHE A 136 -1.68 -5.50 -7.58
N ASN A 137 -0.53 -5.24 -8.17
CA ASN A 137 0.63 -6.13 -8.11
C ASN A 137 1.73 -5.49 -7.26
N TYR A 138 1.63 -5.66 -5.94
CA TYR A 138 2.57 -5.11 -4.96
C TYR A 138 2.87 -3.60 -5.15
N ILE A 139 1.83 -2.80 -5.35
CA ILE A 139 1.96 -1.34 -5.45
C ILE A 139 1.60 -0.68 -4.10
N PRO A 140 2.15 0.51 -3.79
CA PRO A 140 1.68 1.30 -2.65
C PRO A 140 0.16 1.53 -2.69
N CYS A 141 -0.48 1.58 -1.53
CA CYS A 141 -1.92 1.85 -1.43
C CYS A 141 -2.28 3.22 -2.01
N SER A 142 -1.38 4.20 -1.89
CA SER A 142 -1.52 5.51 -2.53
C SER A 142 -1.54 5.42 -4.05
N ASP A 143 -0.71 4.57 -4.65
CA ASP A 143 -0.69 4.34 -6.09
C ASP A 143 -1.96 3.60 -6.56
N ALA A 144 -2.43 2.63 -5.78
CA ALA A 144 -3.72 1.99 -6.04
C ALA A 144 -4.89 3.00 -6.00
N LEU A 145 -4.91 3.88 -4.99
CA LEU A 145 -5.92 4.94 -4.88
C LEU A 145 -5.79 5.98 -6.00
N ASN A 146 -4.57 6.34 -6.41
CA ASN A 146 -4.31 7.21 -7.56
C ASN A 146 -4.78 6.58 -8.86
N TYR A 147 -4.57 5.27 -9.04
CA TYR A 147 -5.07 4.53 -10.20
C TYR A 147 -6.60 4.58 -10.26
N LEU A 148 -7.28 4.29 -9.15
CA LEU A 148 -8.74 4.39 -9.08
C LEU A 148 -9.24 5.81 -9.35
N LYS A 149 -8.59 6.83 -8.78
CA LYS A 149 -8.84 8.25 -9.05
C LYS A 149 -8.74 8.56 -10.54
N ASN A 150 -7.67 8.11 -11.20
CA ASN A 150 -7.45 8.39 -12.62
C ASN A 150 -8.51 7.73 -13.49
N VAL A 151 -8.82 6.45 -13.24
CA VAL A 151 -9.75 5.70 -14.07
C VAL A 151 -11.21 6.12 -13.87
N THR A 152 -11.60 6.45 -12.63
CA THR A 152 -13.01 6.76 -12.30
C THR A 152 -13.34 8.25 -12.36
N GLY A 153 -12.34 9.13 -12.28
CA GLY A 153 -12.52 10.57 -12.11
C GLY A 153 -12.83 11.01 -10.66
N LEU A 154 -13.06 10.06 -9.75
CA LEU A 154 -13.23 10.33 -8.31
C LEU A 154 -11.92 10.82 -7.69
N ASN A 155 -11.98 11.33 -6.46
CA ASN A 155 -10.81 11.76 -5.72
C ASN A 155 -10.76 11.11 -4.34
N TRP A 156 -9.57 11.13 -3.73
CA TRP A 156 -9.35 10.58 -2.40
C TRP A 156 -8.50 11.50 -1.53
N ASN A 157 -8.68 11.39 -0.21
CA ASN A 157 -7.77 11.94 0.78
C ASN A 157 -7.88 11.17 2.10
N ILE A 158 -6.87 11.33 2.98
CA ILE A 158 -6.96 10.90 4.38
C ILE A 158 -6.97 12.17 5.23
N ASP A 159 -8.03 12.39 5.98
CA ASP A 159 -8.20 13.65 6.72
C ASP A 159 -7.36 13.71 8.02
N ASN A 160 -7.49 14.82 8.75
CA ASN A 160 -6.77 15.07 10.00
C ASN A 160 -7.17 14.11 11.14
N ASP A 161 -8.25 13.34 10.97
CA ASP A 161 -8.76 12.34 11.91
C ASP A 161 -8.50 10.90 11.41
N LYS A 162 -7.60 10.75 10.43
CA LYS A 162 -7.25 9.47 9.81
C LYS A 162 -8.44 8.76 9.18
N LYS A 163 -9.39 9.50 8.60
CA LYS A 163 -10.47 8.91 7.80
C LYS A 163 -10.12 8.96 6.31
N LEU A 164 -10.15 7.81 5.65
CA LEU A 164 -10.02 7.70 4.20
C LEU A 164 -11.34 8.05 3.54
N HIS A 165 -11.35 9.10 2.71
CA HIS A 165 -12.47 9.47 1.87
C HIS A 165 -12.16 9.14 0.42
N PHE A 166 -13.20 8.72 -0.31
CA PHE A 166 -13.20 8.50 -1.75
C PHE A 166 -14.52 9.04 -2.29
N PHE A 167 -14.46 10.16 -3.01
CA PHE A 167 -15.62 11.02 -3.24
C PHE A 167 -15.56 11.71 -4.61
N ASP A 168 -16.72 12.18 -5.04
CA ASP A 168 -16.85 13.01 -6.23
C ASP A 168 -16.36 14.43 -5.92
N ARG A 169 -15.47 14.96 -6.77
CA ARG A 169 -14.88 16.30 -6.59
C ARG A 169 -15.94 17.41 -6.54
N SER A 170 -17.06 17.25 -7.25
CA SER A 170 -18.17 18.22 -7.25
C SER A 170 -18.80 18.40 -5.87
N HIS A 171 -18.67 17.41 -4.99
CA HIS A 171 -19.21 17.42 -3.64
C HIS A 171 -18.18 17.89 -2.59
N ASN A 172 -16.94 18.18 -2.99
CA ASN A 172 -15.91 18.72 -2.10
C ASN A 172 -16.05 20.24 -1.97
N LEU A 173 -17.16 20.69 -1.40
CA LEU A 173 -17.47 22.10 -1.27
C LEU A 173 -16.65 22.75 -0.15
N ALA A 174 -16.23 24.00 -0.37
CA ALA A 174 -15.67 24.83 0.70
C ALA A 174 -16.75 25.13 1.76
N PRO A 175 -16.37 25.29 3.03
CA PRO A 175 -17.33 25.46 4.13
C PRO A 175 -18.12 26.78 4.10
N PHE A 176 -17.73 27.74 3.26
CA PHE A 176 -18.43 29.01 3.13
C PHE A 176 -18.28 29.61 1.73
N THR A 177 -19.19 30.53 1.39
CA THR A 177 -19.11 31.36 0.19
C THR A 177 -18.27 32.60 0.46
N LEU A 178 -17.25 32.87 -0.36
CA LEU A 178 -16.48 34.11 -0.30
C LEU A 178 -17.32 35.28 -0.83
N SER A 179 -17.96 36.00 0.09
CA SER A 179 -18.83 37.15 -0.21
C SER A 179 -18.28 38.46 0.35
N LYS A 180 -19.11 39.51 0.44
CA LYS A 180 -18.79 40.76 1.17
C LYS A 180 -18.80 40.58 2.70
N ALA A 181 -19.49 39.55 3.21
CA ALA A 181 -19.64 39.32 4.64
C ALA A 181 -18.45 38.56 5.25
N VAL A 182 -17.68 37.85 4.43
CA VAL A 182 -16.48 37.13 4.86
C VAL A 182 -15.31 38.09 4.92
N GLN A 183 -14.65 38.19 6.08
CA GLN A 183 -13.46 39.02 6.23
C GLN A 183 -12.30 38.49 5.40
N HIS A 184 -11.74 39.32 4.53
CA HIS A 184 -10.60 39.00 3.67
C HIS A 184 -9.91 40.30 3.26
N VAL A 185 -8.65 40.20 2.84
CA VAL A 185 -7.85 41.31 2.31
C VAL A 185 -7.19 40.91 1.01
N ASP A 186 -6.74 41.92 0.24
CA ASP A 186 -5.88 41.74 -0.93
C ASP A 186 -6.46 40.77 -1.98
N PHE A 187 -7.78 40.86 -2.21
CA PHE A 187 -8.43 40.08 -3.26
C PHE A 187 -7.95 40.56 -4.63
N ARG A 188 -7.34 39.67 -5.40
CA ARG A 188 -6.82 39.92 -6.74
C ARG A 188 -7.44 38.95 -7.72
N ARG A 189 -7.69 39.42 -8.94
CA ARG A 189 -8.07 38.60 -10.08
C ARG A 189 -7.03 38.78 -11.19
N LYS A 190 -6.49 37.68 -11.70
CA LYS A 190 -5.52 37.64 -12.79
C LYS A 190 -6.13 36.88 -13.97
N ARG A 191 -6.01 37.47 -15.15
CA ARG A 191 -6.35 36.89 -16.46
C ARG A 191 -5.12 37.00 -17.36
N SER A 192 -4.87 35.99 -18.19
CA SER A 192 -3.74 36.02 -19.11
C SER A 192 -4.06 35.30 -20.42
N LEU A 193 -3.65 35.91 -21.53
CA LEU A 193 -3.74 35.32 -22.88
C LEU A 193 -2.53 34.45 -23.24
N SER A 194 -1.54 34.32 -22.35
CA SER A 194 -0.26 33.69 -22.67
C SER A 194 -0.36 32.24 -23.18
N GLN A 195 -1.39 31.50 -22.76
CA GLN A 195 -1.67 30.14 -23.23
C GLN A 195 -2.95 30.03 -24.07
N TYR A 196 -3.71 31.12 -24.16
CA TYR A 196 -5.00 31.15 -24.82
C TYR A 196 -4.86 30.84 -26.30
N ARG A 197 -5.76 30.01 -26.81
CA ARG A 197 -5.83 29.67 -28.23
C ARG A 197 -7.22 29.19 -28.61
N ASN A 198 -7.70 29.71 -29.73
CA ASN A 198 -8.97 29.32 -30.35
C ASN A 198 -8.76 28.71 -31.74
N LYS A 199 -7.51 28.47 -32.13
CA LYS A 199 -7.07 27.72 -33.31
C LYS A 199 -5.84 26.89 -32.94
N GLN A 200 -5.89 25.57 -33.15
CA GLN A 200 -4.83 24.64 -32.75
C GLN A 200 -4.39 23.82 -33.96
N TYR A 201 -3.10 23.91 -34.29
CA TYR A 201 -2.47 23.02 -35.27
C TYR A 201 -1.72 21.91 -34.54
N ILE A 202 -1.86 20.68 -35.02
CA ILE A 202 -1.03 19.55 -34.57
C ILE A 202 -0.19 19.06 -35.75
N ARG A 203 1.12 18.99 -35.56
CA ARG A 203 2.04 18.22 -36.39
C ARG A 203 2.23 16.87 -35.71
N ALA A 204 1.52 15.87 -36.18
CA ALA A 204 1.54 14.53 -35.59
C ALA A 204 2.69 13.70 -36.19
N GLY A 205 2.71 12.40 -35.89
CA GLY A 205 3.61 11.43 -36.49
C GLY A 205 3.31 11.19 -37.97
N LYS A 206 3.56 9.96 -38.41
CA LYS A 206 3.31 9.55 -39.80
C LYS A 206 2.17 8.54 -39.83
N GLY A 207 1.12 8.86 -40.58
CA GLY A 207 0.03 7.94 -40.88
C GLY A 207 0.43 6.94 -41.96
N LYS A 208 -0.29 5.80 -41.98
CA LYS A 208 -0.13 4.78 -43.02
C LYS A 208 -1.14 4.98 -44.13
N THR A 209 -0.71 4.93 -45.38
CA THR A 209 -1.64 4.85 -46.50
C THR A 209 -2.37 3.51 -46.46
N ILE A 210 -3.53 3.42 -47.13
CA ILE A 210 -4.01 2.13 -47.63
C ILE A 210 -2.91 1.47 -48.48
N THR A 211 -2.96 0.13 -48.61
CA THR A 211 -2.00 -0.61 -49.43
C THR A 211 -2.02 -0.07 -50.87
N GLN A 212 -0.87 0.44 -51.30
CA GLN A 212 -0.64 0.82 -52.69
C GLN A 212 -0.38 -0.45 -53.48
N VAL A 213 -1.32 -0.89 -54.30
CA VAL A 213 -1.21 -2.16 -55.03
C VAL A 213 -0.40 -1.98 -56.31
N LYS A 214 0.60 -2.85 -56.51
CA LYS A 214 1.42 -3.00 -57.72
C LYS A 214 1.83 -1.67 -58.37
N ARG A 215 2.42 -0.78 -57.58
CA ARG A 215 2.94 0.50 -58.09
C ARG A 215 4.28 0.27 -58.79
N LYS A 216 4.47 0.93 -59.91
CA LYS A 216 5.74 0.92 -60.66
C LYS A 216 6.68 2.00 -60.10
N PRO A 217 7.81 1.63 -59.46
CA PRO A 217 8.77 2.58 -58.92
C PRO A 217 9.59 3.27 -60.02
N THR A 218 10.31 4.33 -59.67
CA THR A 218 11.17 5.10 -60.59
C THR A 218 12.63 5.02 -60.16
N PRO A 219 13.61 4.87 -61.07
CA PRO A 219 13.46 4.65 -62.51
C PRO A 219 12.80 3.31 -62.83
N GLN A 220 12.29 3.16 -64.06
CA GLN A 220 11.96 1.83 -64.59
C GLN A 220 13.27 1.07 -64.89
N PRO A 221 13.26 -0.27 -64.92
CA PRO A 221 14.41 -1.05 -65.34
C PRO A 221 15.00 -0.57 -66.66
N ASP A 222 16.31 -0.37 -66.70
CA ASP A 222 17.04 0.22 -67.83
C ASP A 222 18.36 -0.53 -68.13
N GLY A 223 18.62 -1.65 -67.44
CA GLY A 223 19.87 -2.40 -67.52
C GLY A 223 21.04 -1.80 -66.72
N VAL A 224 20.81 -0.73 -65.95
CA VAL A 224 21.85 -0.04 -65.15
C VAL A 224 21.41 0.17 -63.70
N SER A 225 20.16 0.59 -63.50
CA SER A 225 19.59 0.99 -62.22
C SER A 225 19.32 -0.21 -61.31
N LYS A 226 19.82 -0.15 -60.08
CA LYS A 226 19.54 -1.12 -58.99
C LYS A 226 18.78 -0.53 -57.81
N SER A 227 18.45 0.76 -57.87
CA SER A 227 17.70 1.45 -56.81
C SER A 227 16.39 1.96 -57.39
N PHE A 228 15.28 1.55 -56.79
CA PHE A 228 13.94 1.82 -57.26
C PHE A 228 13.17 2.61 -56.20
N ILE A 229 12.68 3.78 -56.56
CA ILE A 229 12.06 4.73 -55.65
C ILE A 229 10.53 4.61 -55.75
N VAL A 230 9.89 4.27 -54.64
CA VAL A 230 8.43 4.29 -54.49
C VAL A 230 7.96 5.68 -54.03
N ARG A 231 6.66 5.99 -54.22
CA ARG A 231 6.13 7.35 -53.98
C ARG A 231 6.18 7.79 -52.52
N PHE A 232 5.98 6.86 -51.60
CA PHE A 232 5.87 7.12 -50.17
C PHE A 232 6.93 6.29 -49.43
N PRO A 233 7.51 6.80 -48.33
CA PRO A 233 8.36 6.00 -47.48
C PRO A 233 7.66 4.75 -46.97
N ILE A 234 8.36 3.63 -46.88
CA ILE A 234 7.78 2.31 -46.63
C ILE A 234 7.49 2.15 -45.13
N ALA A 235 6.25 1.80 -44.81
CA ALA A 235 5.78 1.62 -43.43
C ALA A 235 5.94 0.18 -42.91
N GLU A 236 5.79 -0.79 -43.81
CA GLU A 236 5.75 -2.23 -43.54
C GLU A 236 6.53 -2.96 -44.64
N LYS A 237 6.91 -4.22 -44.41
CA LYS A 237 7.57 -5.05 -45.43
C LYS A 237 6.76 -5.04 -46.74
N PRO A 238 7.36 -4.66 -47.88
CA PRO A 238 6.65 -4.58 -49.16
C PRO A 238 6.61 -5.94 -49.87
N ASP A 239 5.62 -6.13 -50.74
CA ASP A 239 5.62 -7.20 -51.74
C ASP A 239 6.24 -6.68 -53.03
N ILE A 240 7.21 -7.39 -53.58
CA ILE A 240 7.86 -7.03 -54.85
C ILE A 240 7.49 -8.07 -55.91
N TYR A 241 7.18 -7.60 -57.10
CA TYR A 241 6.84 -8.42 -58.26
C TYR A 241 7.78 -8.07 -59.41
N ILE A 242 8.38 -9.08 -60.04
CA ILE A 242 9.15 -8.95 -61.27
C ILE A 242 8.39 -9.67 -62.37
N ASN A 243 8.03 -8.96 -63.44
CA ASN A 243 7.25 -9.50 -64.56
C ASN A 243 5.95 -10.18 -64.09
N SER A 244 5.26 -9.55 -63.13
CA SER A 244 4.05 -10.06 -62.45
C SER A 244 4.24 -11.31 -61.56
N VAL A 245 5.46 -11.84 -61.42
CA VAL A 245 5.79 -12.94 -60.51
C VAL A 245 6.24 -12.37 -59.17
N GLN A 246 5.62 -12.80 -58.07
CA GLN A 246 5.98 -12.34 -56.73
C GLN A 246 7.35 -12.88 -56.33
N VAL A 247 8.22 -11.99 -55.84
CA VAL A 247 9.50 -12.34 -55.21
C VAL A 247 9.18 -12.99 -53.87
N ALA A 248 9.85 -14.10 -53.53
CA ALA A 248 9.64 -14.79 -52.26
C ALA A 248 9.90 -13.83 -51.08
N GLU A 249 9.11 -13.93 -50.02
CA GLU A 249 9.26 -13.05 -48.87
C GLU A 249 10.67 -13.14 -48.24
N ASP A 250 11.28 -14.33 -48.25
CA ASP A 250 12.63 -14.57 -47.75
C ASP A 250 13.73 -13.98 -48.66
N ASP A 251 13.38 -13.50 -49.85
CA ASP A 251 14.30 -12.78 -50.75
C ASP A 251 14.19 -11.25 -50.56
N ILE A 252 13.35 -10.75 -49.64
CA ILE A 252 13.15 -9.33 -49.35
C ILE A 252 13.57 -9.02 -47.91
N GLY A 253 14.66 -8.27 -47.75
CA GLY A 253 15.27 -7.95 -46.45
C GLY A 253 15.19 -6.49 -46.03
N VAL A 254 15.45 -6.26 -44.75
CA VAL A 254 15.70 -4.93 -44.19
C VAL A 254 17.17 -4.56 -44.43
N ASN A 255 17.42 -3.47 -45.15
CA ASN A 255 18.75 -2.99 -45.49
C ASN A 255 19.59 -2.73 -44.23
N GLY A 256 20.82 -3.26 -44.21
CA GLY A 256 21.75 -3.14 -43.08
C GLY A 256 21.50 -4.10 -41.91
N LEU A 257 20.40 -4.86 -41.92
CA LEU A 257 20.08 -5.88 -40.92
C LEU A 257 20.14 -7.29 -41.51
N ASP A 258 19.37 -7.53 -42.57
CA ASP A 258 19.33 -8.82 -43.26
C ASP A 258 20.49 -8.95 -44.26
N LYS A 259 20.86 -10.20 -44.55
CA LYS A 259 21.89 -10.57 -45.54
C LYS A 259 21.34 -11.60 -46.50
N ASP A 260 22.00 -11.73 -47.66
CA ASP A 260 21.71 -12.74 -48.69
C ASP A 260 20.26 -12.68 -49.20
N ARG A 261 19.76 -11.45 -49.40
CA ARG A 261 18.43 -11.15 -49.95
C ARG A 261 18.58 -10.55 -51.34
N LYS A 262 17.57 -10.72 -52.19
CA LYS A 262 17.59 -10.17 -53.56
C LYS A 262 17.23 -8.69 -53.60
N PHE A 263 16.34 -8.28 -52.70
CA PHE A 263 15.91 -6.89 -52.55
C PHE A 263 15.96 -6.45 -51.09
N TYR A 264 16.28 -5.18 -50.88
CA TYR A 264 16.34 -4.56 -49.57
C TYR A 264 15.49 -3.30 -49.51
N PHE A 265 14.80 -3.11 -48.39
CA PHE A 265 14.08 -1.88 -48.06
C PHE A 265 14.49 -1.39 -46.67
N SER A 266 14.13 -0.15 -46.33
CA SER A 266 14.23 0.33 -44.95
C SER A 266 12.92 0.98 -44.52
N TYR A 267 12.51 0.74 -43.28
CA TYR A 267 11.39 1.46 -42.69
C TYR A 267 11.63 2.97 -42.74
N GLY A 268 10.66 3.72 -43.24
CA GLY A 268 10.79 5.17 -43.41
C GLY A 268 11.67 5.63 -44.57
N SER A 269 12.16 4.71 -45.42
CA SER A 269 12.80 5.01 -46.70
C SER A 269 11.84 4.74 -47.85
N ASN A 270 11.97 5.48 -48.94
CA ASN A 270 11.22 5.28 -50.18
C ASN A 270 12.02 4.50 -51.24
N VAL A 271 13.16 3.91 -50.87
CA VAL A 271 14.05 3.18 -51.78
C VAL A 271 13.94 1.67 -51.56
N ILE A 272 13.77 0.94 -52.66
CA ILE A 272 13.99 -0.50 -52.78
C ILE A 272 15.31 -0.69 -53.53
N ALA A 273 16.29 -1.32 -52.90
CA ALA A 273 17.58 -1.62 -53.50
C ALA A 273 17.62 -3.10 -53.92
N GLN A 274 18.04 -3.38 -55.15
CA GLN A 274 18.40 -4.71 -55.59
C GLN A 274 19.82 -5.03 -55.13
N ASP A 275 20.08 -6.27 -54.69
CA ASP A 275 21.43 -6.69 -54.30
C ASP A 275 22.43 -6.56 -55.46
N GLN A 276 23.69 -6.32 -55.13
CA GLN A 276 24.75 -6.20 -56.13
C GLN A 276 25.03 -7.53 -56.84
N SER A 277 24.84 -8.67 -56.19
CA SER A 277 25.03 -10.00 -56.80
C SER A 277 23.92 -10.40 -57.77
N GLU A 278 22.72 -9.80 -57.65
CA GLU A 278 21.60 -10.14 -58.52
C GLU A 278 21.79 -9.57 -59.95
N PRO A 279 21.34 -10.28 -61.00
CA PRO A 279 21.33 -9.74 -62.36
C PRO A 279 20.53 -8.43 -62.44
N VAL A 280 21.10 -7.40 -63.08
CA VAL A 280 20.39 -6.13 -63.26
C VAL A 280 19.15 -6.31 -64.13
N LEU A 281 18.04 -5.70 -63.72
CA LEU A 281 16.80 -5.74 -64.49
C LEU A 281 16.94 -4.92 -65.78
N ILE A 282 16.53 -5.49 -66.91
CA ILE A 282 16.65 -4.88 -68.24
C ILE A 282 15.36 -4.16 -68.66
N SER A 283 15.39 -3.38 -69.74
CA SER A 283 14.25 -2.55 -70.17
C SER A 283 12.96 -3.29 -70.55
N SER A 284 13.03 -4.61 -70.79
CA SER A 284 11.84 -5.44 -70.97
C SER A 284 11.23 -5.93 -69.66
N ASP A 285 11.95 -5.85 -68.55
CA ASP A 285 11.46 -6.25 -67.23
C ASP A 285 10.56 -5.17 -66.62
N VAL A 286 9.59 -5.61 -65.83
CA VAL A 286 8.70 -4.73 -65.06
C VAL A 286 8.82 -5.07 -63.58
N ILE A 287 9.23 -4.09 -62.78
CA ILE A 287 9.14 -4.14 -61.32
C ILE A 287 7.86 -3.45 -60.85
N GLU A 288 7.10 -4.14 -60.01
CA GLU A 288 5.92 -3.61 -59.33
C GLU A 288 6.05 -3.85 -57.83
N VAL A 289 5.65 -2.89 -57.01
CA VAL A 289 5.75 -2.96 -55.56
C VAL A 289 4.37 -2.71 -54.94
N SER A 290 3.89 -3.66 -54.14
CA SER A 290 2.73 -3.44 -53.28
C SER A 290 3.18 -3.12 -51.87
N TYR A 291 2.78 -1.98 -51.32
CA TYR A 291 3.30 -1.52 -50.02
C TYR A 291 2.36 -0.53 -49.33
N LYS A 292 2.49 -0.39 -48.01
CA LYS A 292 1.90 0.73 -47.25
C LYS A 292 2.93 1.84 -47.09
N GLY A 293 2.55 3.04 -47.49
CA GLY A 293 3.38 4.24 -47.39
C GLY A 293 3.16 4.98 -46.08
N LEU A 294 4.13 5.82 -45.70
CA LEU A 294 4.03 6.79 -44.61
C LEU A 294 3.77 8.20 -45.17
N TYR A 295 2.89 8.97 -44.53
CA TYR A 295 2.68 10.38 -44.82
C TYR A 295 2.59 11.19 -43.52
N PRO A 296 3.10 12.44 -43.47
CA PRO A 296 3.00 13.26 -42.27
C PRO A 296 1.55 13.65 -42.00
N ILE A 297 1.13 13.56 -40.74
CA ILE A 297 -0.22 14.00 -40.33
C ILE A 297 -0.15 15.45 -39.85
N MET A 298 -1.00 16.31 -40.40
CA MET A 298 -1.21 17.67 -39.93
C MET A 298 -2.70 17.94 -39.83
N VAL A 299 -3.16 18.35 -38.64
CA VAL A 299 -4.57 18.68 -38.40
C VAL A 299 -4.69 20.08 -37.83
N VAL A 300 -5.85 20.69 -38.04
CA VAL A 300 -6.22 22.00 -37.50
C VAL A 300 -7.62 21.94 -36.93
N VAL A 301 -7.80 22.48 -35.72
CA VAL A 301 -9.10 22.59 -35.05
C VAL A 301 -9.30 24.04 -34.60
N ASP A 302 -10.49 24.57 -34.86
CA ASP A 302 -10.88 25.93 -34.54
C ASP A 302 -12.04 25.94 -33.52
N SER A 303 -12.13 26.99 -32.71
CA SER A 303 -13.31 27.32 -31.91
C SER A 303 -13.96 28.61 -32.44
N PRO A 304 -14.94 28.52 -33.36
CA PRO A 304 -15.57 29.69 -33.98
C PRO A 304 -16.23 30.63 -32.96
N GLU A 305 -16.82 30.08 -31.91
CA GLU A 305 -17.47 30.86 -30.85
C GLU A 305 -16.47 31.75 -30.09
N GLU A 306 -15.31 31.19 -29.74
CA GLU A 306 -14.26 31.92 -29.04
C GLU A 306 -13.55 32.94 -29.96
N ILE A 307 -13.42 32.64 -31.25
CA ILE A 307 -12.93 33.59 -32.26
C ILE A 307 -13.84 34.82 -32.34
N GLU A 308 -15.16 34.63 -32.43
CA GLU A 308 -16.10 35.75 -32.51
C GLU A 308 -16.17 36.55 -31.20
N LYS A 309 -16.10 35.88 -30.02
CA LYS A 309 -15.98 36.57 -28.72
C LYS A 309 -14.72 37.44 -28.63
N ARG A 310 -13.60 36.98 -29.22
CA ARG A 310 -12.34 37.74 -29.25
C ARG A 310 -12.43 38.93 -30.18
N LYS A 311 -12.91 38.70 -31.39
CA LYS A 311 -13.13 39.74 -32.41
C LYS A 311 -14.01 40.88 -31.91
N ALA A 312 -15.05 40.56 -31.12
CA ALA A 312 -15.90 41.57 -30.48
C ALA A 312 -15.16 42.42 -29.41
N LYS A 313 -14.20 41.82 -28.69
CA LYS A 313 -13.37 42.51 -27.67
C LYS A 313 -12.17 43.24 -28.26
N GLU A 314 -11.75 42.86 -29.45
CA GLU A 314 -10.54 43.33 -30.14
C GLU A 314 -10.92 43.85 -31.54
N PRO A 315 -11.65 44.99 -31.64
CA PRO A 315 -12.18 45.49 -32.91
C PRO A 315 -11.08 45.73 -33.94
N GLY A 316 -11.34 45.33 -35.19
CA GLY A 316 -10.38 45.48 -36.30
C GLY A 316 -9.35 44.34 -36.41
N THR A 317 -9.46 43.29 -35.60
CA THR A 317 -8.62 42.09 -35.69
C THR A 317 -9.41 40.86 -36.16
N SER A 318 -8.71 39.76 -36.46
CA SER A 318 -9.36 38.47 -36.78
C SER A 318 -9.98 37.80 -35.55
N GLY A 319 -9.55 38.16 -34.33
CA GLY A 319 -9.86 37.42 -33.11
C GLY A 319 -9.18 36.06 -32.98
N ILE A 320 -8.28 35.69 -33.91
CA ILE A 320 -7.63 34.38 -33.96
C ILE A 320 -6.37 34.37 -33.09
N TYR A 321 -6.29 33.40 -32.19
CA TYR A 321 -5.13 33.07 -31.38
C TYR A 321 -4.74 31.62 -31.67
N GLU A 322 -3.58 31.44 -32.30
CA GLU A 322 -3.17 30.16 -32.82
C GLU A 322 -1.90 29.60 -32.16
N LYS A 323 -1.82 28.26 -32.10
CA LYS A 323 -0.62 27.57 -31.62
C LYS A 323 -0.38 26.30 -32.42
N LEU A 324 0.88 26.03 -32.74
CA LEU A 324 1.34 24.75 -33.28
C LEU A 324 1.91 23.89 -32.16
N VAL A 325 1.45 22.65 -32.06
CA VAL A 325 2.02 21.62 -31.18
C VAL A 325 2.51 20.47 -32.06
N THR A 326 3.68 19.93 -31.74
CA THR A 326 4.22 18.73 -32.41
C THR A 326 4.09 17.55 -31.45
N GLU A 327 3.44 16.48 -31.88
CA GLU A 327 3.25 15.25 -31.10
C GLU A 327 3.44 14.04 -32.01
N THR A 328 4.67 13.53 -32.09
CA THR A 328 5.04 12.49 -33.06
C THR A 328 4.54 11.09 -32.69
N SER A 329 4.02 10.91 -31.49
CA SER A 329 3.46 9.63 -31.03
C SER A 329 2.08 9.31 -31.63
N LEU A 330 1.36 10.29 -32.18
CA LEU A 330 0.06 10.09 -32.83
C LEU A 330 0.26 9.65 -34.28
N ASP A 331 -0.21 8.45 -34.62
CA ASP A 331 -0.01 7.82 -35.92
C ASP A 331 -1.28 7.74 -36.77
N THR A 332 -2.39 8.33 -36.31
CA THR A 332 -3.64 8.46 -37.07
C THR A 332 -4.18 9.89 -37.06
N GLY A 333 -4.99 10.21 -38.07
CA GLY A 333 -5.65 11.52 -38.18
C GLY A 333 -6.65 11.77 -37.04
N ASP A 334 -7.45 10.76 -36.70
CA ASP A 334 -8.51 10.86 -35.70
C ASP A 334 -7.93 11.15 -34.30
N GLN A 335 -6.89 10.40 -33.88
CA GLN A 335 -6.18 10.68 -32.62
C GLN A 335 -5.61 12.11 -32.57
N ALA A 336 -5.10 12.62 -33.70
CA ALA A 336 -4.57 13.96 -33.79
C ALA A 336 -5.68 15.03 -33.68
N VAL A 337 -6.87 14.77 -34.23
CA VAL A 337 -8.05 15.64 -34.09
C VAL A 337 -8.54 15.66 -32.65
N GLU A 338 -8.75 14.50 -32.03
CA GLU A 338 -9.17 14.38 -30.62
C GLU A 338 -8.19 15.11 -29.68
N PHE A 339 -6.88 14.94 -29.92
CA PHE A 339 -5.86 15.67 -29.16
C PHE A 339 -5.94 17.18 -29.35
N ALA A 340 -6.18 17.65 -30.58
CA ALA A 340 -6.34 19.07 -30.89
C ALA A 340 -7.58 19.67 -30.21
N GLU A 341 -8.71 18.95 -30.23
CA GLU A 341 -9.96 19.32 -29.55
C GLU A 341 -9.76 19.41 -28.03
N GLY A 342 -9.07 18.45 -27.42
CA GLY A 342 -8.73 18.49 -25.99
C GLY A 342 -7.88 19.72 -25.62
N LEU A 343 -6.96 20.15 -26.48
CA LEU A 343 -6.19 21.38 -26.28
C LEU A 343 -7.04 22.64 -26.44
N ILE A 344 -7.97 22.67 -27.40
CA ILE A 344 -8.92 23.78 -27.57
C ILE A 344 -9.86 23.85 -26.36
N SER A 345 -10.38 22.74 -25.85
CA SER A 345 -11.21 22.71 -24.65
C SER A 345 -10.45 23.27 -23.43
N LYS A 346 -9.18 22.88 -23.27
CA LYS A 346 -8.33 23.32 -22.14
C LYS A 346 -7.91 24.79 -22.22
N TYR A 347 -7.58 25.30 -23.41
CA TYR A 347 -6.93 26.60 -23.58
C TYR A 347 -7.78 27.62 -24.36
N GLY A 348 -8.96 27.21 -24.81
CA GLY A 348 -9.94 28.04 -25.53
C GLY A 348 -10.68 29.02 -24.64
N ASN A 349 -10.56 28.89 -23.32
CA ASN A 349 -11.08 29.85 -22.35
C ASN A 349 -9.92 30.56 -21.63
N VAL A 350 -10.12 31.83 -21.26
CA VAL A 350 -9.15 32.55 -20.40
C VAL A 350 -9.56 32.38 -18.95
N PRO A 351 -8.83 31.55 -18.17
CA PRO A 351 -9.18 31.34 -16.76
C PRO A 351 -9.04 32.62 -15.95
N ASP A 352 -10.02 32.85 -15.08
CA ASP A 352 -9.86 33.73 -13.93
C ASP A 352 -9.09 32.99 -12.83
N ARG A 353 -7.94 33.53 -12.43
CA ARG A 353 -7.25 33.10 -11.21
C ARG A 353 -7.45 34.16 -10.14
N THR A 354 -7.96 33.76 -8.99
CA THR A 354 -8.15 34.67 -7.86
C THR A 354 -7.20 34.33 -6.73
N THR A 355 -6.69 35.35 -6.05
CA THR A 355 -5.90 35.19 -4.83
C THR A 355 -6.42 36.13 -3.76
N PHE A 356 -6.45 35.71 -2.51
CA PHE A 356 -6.86 36.55 -1.39
C PHE A 356 -6.32 35.99 -0.08
N ARG A 357 -6.38 36.82 0.97
CA ARG A 357 -5.97 36.44 2.31
C ARG A 357 -7.14 36.56 3.28
N THR A 358 -7.29 35.59 4.18
CA THR A 358 -8.37 35.58 5.18
C THR A 358 -7.89 34.96 6.48
N ASN A 359 -8.60 35.25 7.57
CA ASN A 359 -8.39 34.60 8.87
C ASN A 359 -9.49 33.56 9.17
N VAL A 360 -10.44 33.39 8.25
CA VAL A 360 -11.52 32.40 8.36
C VAL A 360 -10.96 31.03 8.00
N ASN A 361 -11.16 30.06 8.89
CA ASN A 361 -10.62 28.71 8.77
C ASN A 361 -11.48 27.80 7.87
N GLY A 362 -10.94 26.62 7.58
CA GLY A 362 -11.68 25.52 6.95
C GLY A 362 -11.49 25.39 5.43
N LEU A 363 -10.83 26.35 4.79
CA LEU A 363 -10.43 26.24 3.38
C LEU A 363 -9.27 25.23 3.23
N LYS A 364 -9.39 24.33 2.24
CA LYS A 364 -8.38 23.33 1.86
C LYS A 364 -8.23 23.27 0.34
N ALA A 365 -7.06 22.87 -0.13
CA ALA A 365 -6.85 22.65 -1.56
C ALA A 365 -7.76 21.53 -2.08
N GLY A 366 -8.19 21.65 -3.34
CA GLY A 366 -9.14 20.75 -3.97
C GLY A 366 -10.61 21.02 -3.66
N GLN A 367 -10.94 21.97 -2.76
CA GLN A 367 -12.33 22.36 -2.52
C GLN A 367 -12.87 23.30 -3.61
N LEU A 368 -14.19 23.24 -3.83
CA LEU A 368 -14.93 24.21 -4.63
C LEU A 368 -15.43 25.36 -3.76
N LEU A 369 -14.85 26.54 -3.95
CA LEU A 369 -15.20 27.78 -3.27
C LEU A 369 -16.16 28.59 -4.12
N ALA A 370 -17.39 28.79 -3.64
CA ALA A 370 -18.29 29.76 -4.23
C ALA A 370 -17.73 31.18 -4.00
N ILE A 371 -17.44 31.93 -5.07
CA ILE A 371 -16.94 33.31 -5.00
C ILE A 371 -18.01 34.24 -5.55
N ASN A 372 -18.55 35.08 -4.66
CA ASN A 372 -19.48 36.16 -5.01
C ASN A 372 -18.79 37.51 -4.77
N LYS A 373 -18.25 38.08 -5.85
CA LYS A 373 -17.58 39.38 -5.88
C LYS A 373 -18.14 40.25 -7.01
N PRO A 374 -19.24 40.98 -6.76
CA PRO A 374 -19.89 41.80 -7.79
C PRO A 374 -18.98 42.88 -8.39
N LEU A 375 -18.04 43.44 -7.60
CA LEU A 375 -17.04 44.41 -8.09
C LEU A 375 -16.16 43.86 -9.21
N TYR A 376 -15.98 42.53 -9.27
CA TYR A 376 -15.21 41.85 -10.30
C TYR A 376 -16.11 41.16 -11.34
N GLY A 377 -17.43 41.21 -11.16
CA GLY A 377 -18.39 40.46 -11.97
C GLY A 377 -18.31 38.94 -11.76
N LEU A 378 -17.87 38.48 -10.58
CA LEU A 378 -17.75 37.05 -10.26
C LEU A 378 -18.93 36.58 -9.40
N ASN A 379 -19.57 35.48 -9.81
CA ASN A 379 -20.61 34.79 -9.05
C ASN A 379 -20.64 33.30 -9.41
N GLU A 380 -19.51 32.61 -9.20
CA GLU A 380 -19.28 31.25 -9.71
C GLU A 380 -18.42 30.44 -8.72
N ASN A 381 -18.26 29.15 -8.98
CA ASN A 381 -17.40 28.27 -8.19
C ASN A 381 -15.96 28.27 -8.72
N PHE A 382 -15.01 28.42 -7.81
CA PHE A 382 -13.58 28.35 -8.09
C PHE A 382 -12.98 27.13 -7.39
N LEU A 383 -12.08 26.41 -8.05
CA LEU A 383 -11.30 25.33 -7.46
C LEU A 383 -10.13 25.92 -6.68
N ILE A 384 -10.03 25.64 -5.38
CA ILE A 384 -8.88 26.05 -4.58
C ILE A 384 -7.67 25.21 -4.98
N GLU A 385 -6.66 25.84 -5.57
CA GLU A 385 -5.42 25.17 -5.98
C GLU A 385 -4.42 25.06 -4.83
N SER A 386 -4.38 26.08 -3.96
CA SER A 386 -3.49 26.08 -2.81
C SER A 386 -4.02 26.92 -1.66
N VAL A 387 -3.72 26.47 -0.44
CA VAL A 387 -3.91 27.21 0.81
C VAL A 387 -2.58 27.19 1.56
N ASN A 388 -1.98 28.35 1.82
CA ASN A 388 -0.83 28.44 2.73
C ASN A 388 -1.29 29.06 4.05
N ILE A 389 -1.00 28.40 5.15
CA ILE A 389 -1.39 28.84 6.50
C ILE A 389 -0.13 29.31 7.21
N ARG A 390 -0.17 30.53 7.75
CA ARG A 390 0.94 31.12 8.50
C ARG A 390 0.46 31.69 9.82
N ALA A 391 1.34 31.72 10.81
CA ALA A 391 1.07 32.45 12.05
C ALA A 391 1.04 33.96 11.78
N SER A 392 -0.04 34.62 12.19
CA SER A 392 -0.17 36.07 12.16
C SER A 392 -0.35 36.57 13.59
N GLY A 393 0.71 36.57 14.39
CA GLY A 393 0.70 36.93 15.82
C GLY A 393 0.59 35.73 16.76
N SER A 394 0.24 35.95 18.03
CA SER A 394 0.26 34.90 19.06
C SER A 394 -0.86 33.86 18.97
N SER A 395 -2.00 34.20 18.37
CA SER A 395 -3.19 33.34 18.34
C SER A 395 -3.96 33.35 17.02
N SER A 396 -3.64 34.23 16.07
CA SER A 396 -4.30 34.31 14.77
C SER A 396 -3.52 33.62 13.66
N LEU A 397 -4.27 33.10 12.69
CA LEU A 397 -3.77 32.49 11.47
C LEU A 397 -4.19 33.33 10.29
N GLU A 398 -3.28 33.50 9.34
CA GLU A 398 -3.60 34.01 8.01
C GLU A 398 -3.55 32.85 7.03
N TYR A 399 -4.54 32.79 6.15
CA TYR A 399 -4.66 31.83 5.07
C TYR A 399 -4.47 32.58 3.76
N ASP A 400 -3.46 32.19 2.97
CA ASP A 400 -3.19 32.68 1.62
C ASP A 400 -3.77 31.69 0.60
N ILE A 401 -4.79 32.12 -0.15
CA ILE A 401 -5.54 31.25 -1.07
C ILE A 401 -5.24 31.61 -2.52
N SER A 402 -5.03 30.59 -3.35
CA SER A 402 -5.13 30.67 -4.82
C SER A 402 -6.25 29.77 -5.29
N ALA A 403 -7.17 30.32 -6.08
CA ALA A 403 -8.28 29.59 -6.66
C ALA A 403 -8.38 29.86 -8.17
N LEU A 404 -8.71 28.82 -8.94
CA LEU A 404 -8.84 28.86 -10.39
C LEU A 404 -10.30 28.65 -10.79
N ASP A 405 -10.75 29.42 -11.76
CA ASP A 405 -12.07 29.31 -12.36
C ASP A 405 -12.34 27.89 -12.89
N GLY A 406 -13.50 27.35 -12.51
CA GLY A 406 -13.99 26.04 -12.88
C GLY A 406 -14.31 25.88 -14.37
N ALA A 407 -14.77 26.95 -15.04
CA ALA A 407 -15.23 26.91 -16.43
C ALA A 407 -14.09 26.84 -17.45
N ALA A 408 -12.92 27.39 -17.09
CA ALA A 408 -11.76 27.47 -17.97
C ALA A 408 -10.95 26.17 -18.11
N LEU A 409 -11.47 25.08 -17.56
CA LEU A 409 -10.88 23.75 -17.64
C LEU A 409 -11.81 22.70 -18.25
N GLY A 410 -12.65 23.13 -19.20
CA GLY A 410 -13.39 22.26 -20.12
C GLY A 410 -14.40 21.34 -19.44
N GLY A 411 -14.90 21.72 -18.25
CA GLY A 411 -15.44 20.75 -17.32
C GLY A 411 -14.30 19.85 -16.82
N TRP A 412 -13.85 20.06 -15.58
CA TRP A 412 -12.71 19.34 -15.02
C TRP A 412 -12.82 17.82 -15.13
N GLU A 413 -14.04 17.28 -15.22
CA GLU A 413 -14.27 15.86 -15.52
C GLU A 413 -13.90 15.46 -16.94
N GLU A 414 -14.28 16.21 -17.97
CA GLU A 414 -14.03 15.88 -19.38
C GLU A 414 -12.56 16.10 -19.75
N PHE A 415 -11.92 17.14 -19.23
CA PHE A 415 -10.49 17.38 -19.45
C PHE A 415 -9.58 16.24 -18.95
N PHE A 416 -9.95 15.56 -17.86
CA PHE A 416 -9.23 14.36 -17.38
C PHE A 416 -9.77 13.05 -17.96
N LYS A 417 -11.08 12.97 -18.30
CA LYS A 417 -11.66 11.81 -19.00
C LYS A 417 -11.10 11.68 -20.42
N ASP A 418 -10.92 12.77 -21.15
CA ASP A 418 -10.44 12.75 -22.55
C ASP A 418 -8.93 12.50 -22.65
N LEU A 419 -8.14 12.83 -21.62
CA LEU A 419 -6.73 12.43 -21.56
C LEU A 419 -6.55 10.91 -21.31
N LEU A 420 -7.62 10.20 -20.93
CA LEU A 420 -7.61 8.79 -20.55
C LEU A 420 -8.52 7.91 -21.42
N LYS A 421 -9.39 8.49 -22.25
CA LYS A 421 -10.32 7.78 -23.14
C LYS A 421 -9.79 7.64 -24.57
N GLY A 422 -8.54 7.24 -24.72
CA GLY A 422 -8.19 6.44 -25.90
C GLY A 422 -8.69 5.02 -25.64
N GLN A 423 -9.87 4.66 -26.16
CA GLN A 423 -10.49 3.32 -26.18
C GLN A 423 -9.67 2.18 -25.55
N ARG A 424 -9.66 2.09 -24.23
CA ARG A 424 -9.20 0.92 -23.49
C ARG A 424 -10.29 0.55 -22.51
N GLU A 425 -10.70 -0.71 -22.53
CA GLU A 425 -11.56 -1.25 -21.48
C GLU A 425 -10.93 -0.94 -20.12
N PHE A 426 -11.76 -0.69 -19.09
CA PHE A 426 -11.30 -0.40 -17.72
C PHE A 426 -10.69 -1.67 -17.10
N VAL A 427 -9.49 -2.00 -17.57
CA VAL A 427 -8.74 -3.20 -17.26
C VAL A 427 -7.36 -2.76 -16.80
N ILE A 428 -7.01 -3.16 -15.58
CA ILE A 428 -5.64 -3.07 -15.08
C ILE A 428 -4.89 -4.32 -15.55
N ALA A 429 -3.74 -4.11 -16.20
CA ALA A 429 -2.75 -5.12 -16.59
C ALA A 429 -3.38 -6.42 -17.13
N GLU A 430 -3.72 -6.45 -18.42
CA GLU A 430 -4.28 -7.65 -19.06
C GLU A 430 -3.42 -8.92 -18.85
N ASN A 431 -2.09 -8.78 -18.70
CA ASN A 431 -1.13 -9.88 -18.75
C ASN A 431 -0.31 -10.13 -17.45
N GLU A 432 -0.71 -9.61 -16.28
CA GLU A 432 0.01 -9.90 -15.03
C GLU A 432 -0.63 -11.04 -14.23
N VAL A 433 0.16 -12.08 -13.96
CA VAL A 433 -0.17 -13.16 -13.00
C VAL A 433 0.43 -12.77 -11.65
N ILE A 434 -0.43 -12.50 -10.66
CA ILE A 434 0.01 -12.22 -9.28
C ILE A 434 0.47 -13.54 -8.63
N ILE A 435 1.70 -13.56 -8.11
CA ILE A 435 2.17 -14.59 -7.18
C ILE A 435 2.06 -13.99 -5.76
N LEU A 436 1.07 -14.46 -5.00
CA LEU A 436 0.90 -14.08 -3.60
C LEU A 436 1.96 -14.80 -2.75
N LEU A 437 2.91 -14.05 -2.17
CA LEU A 437 3.84 -14.58 -1.18
C LEU A 437 3.12 -14.67 0.16
N ILE A 438 2.76 -15.91 0.55
CA ILE A 438 2.16 -16.20 1.85
C ILE A 438 3.30 -16.50 2.83
N SER A 439 3.50 -15.64 3.83
CA SER A 439 4.22 -16.01 5.05
C SER A 439 3.21 -16.60 6.04
N LEU A 440 3.41 -17.86 6.41
CA LEU A 440 2.63 -18.52 7.45
C LEU A 440 3.32 -18.32 8.80
N SER A 441 2.58 -17.83 9.79
CA SER A 441 3.02 -17.86 11.19
C SER A 441 2.02 -18.71 11.98
N GLU A 442 2.53 -19.70 12.72
CA GLU A 442 1.75 -20.50 13.64
C GLU A 442 2.28 -20.29 15.05
N THR A 443 1.38 -20.04 16.00
CA THR A 443 1.71 -19.98 17.43
C THR A 443 1.20 -21.25 18.10
N TRP A 444 2.04 -21.90 18.90
CA TRP A 444 1.70 -23.13 19.62
C TRP A 444 1.81 -22.85 21.12
N LYS A 445 0.86 -23.36 21.92
CA LYS A 445 0.84 -23.26 23.38
C LYS A 445 1.08 -24.64 23.98
N PHE A 446 2.05 -24.73 24.90
CA PHE A 446 2.30 -25.91 25.71
C PHE A 446 1.93 -25.62 27.17
N SER A 447 1.06 -26.45 27.76
CA SER A 447 0.59 -26.33 29.14
C SER A 447 0.52 -27.70 29.83
N GLN A 448 0.56 -27.72 31.16
CA GLN A 448 0.37 -28.94 31.95
C GLN A 448 -0.62 -28.70 33.10
N GLU A 449 -1.45 -29.71 33.38
CA GLU A 449 -2.32 -29.80 34.55
C GLU A 449 -1.84 -30.96 35.44
N LEU A 450 -1.92 -30.83 36.77
CA LEU A 450 -1.57 -31.88 37.73
C LEU A 450 -2.70 -32.10 38.75
N THR A 451 -3.13 -33.35 38.89
CA THR A 451 -4.05 -33.82 39.94
C THR A 451 -3.35 -34.87 40.80
N VAL A 452 -3.45 -34.75 42.13
CA VAL A 452 -2.87 -35.72 43.07
C VAL A 452 -3.99 -36.46 43.80
N GLU A 453 -3.99 -37.78 43.71
CA GLU A 453 -4.89 -38.68 44.42
C GLU A 453 -4.21 -39.25 45.67
N PHE A 454 -4.92 -39.21 46.79
CA PHE A 454 -4.49 -39.78 48.06
C PHE A 454 -5.16 -41.14 48.27
N ILE A 455 -4.36 -42.18 48.46
CA ILE A 455 -4.86 -43.53 48.76
C ILE A 455 -4.44 -43.88 50.18
N LYS A 456 -5.39 -43.85 51.12
CA LYS A 456 -5.13 -44.22 52.52
C LYS A 456 -5.50 -45.69 52.78
N ASN A 457 -4.60 -46.41 53.42
CA ASN A 457 -4.88 -47.74 53.95
C ASN A 457 -5.58 -47.59 55.30
N LYS A 458 -6.89 -47.86 55.37
CA LYS A 458 -7.64 -47.83 56.65
C LYS A 458 -7.66 -49.22 57.28
N THR A 459 -7.03 -49.39 58.43
CA THR A 459 -7.20 -50.58 59.28
C THR A 459 -8.58 -50.51 59.94
N LEU A 460 -9.45 -51.50 59.69
CA LEU A 460 -10.74 -51.63 60.39
C LEU A 460 -10.48 -52.21 61.79
N ASN A 461 -10.65 -51.41 62.83
CA ASN A 461 -10.67 -51.93 64.20
C ASN A 461 -12.00 -52.68 64.43
N ASN A 462 -11.92 -54.01 64.53
CA ASN A 462 -13.05 -54.90 64.79
C ASN A 462 -13.80 -54.54 66.08
N ASN A 463 -15.07 -54.16 65.96
CA ASN A 463 -16.11 -54.70 66.83
C ASN A 463 -17.20 -55.29 65.93
N THR A 464 -17.42 -56.60 66.08
CA THR A 464 -18.35 -57.47 65.36
C THR A 464 -18.09 -57.74 63.88
N PHE A 465 -17.02 -58.48 63.55
CA PHE A 465 -17.07 -59.47 62.46
C PHE A 465 -16.34 -60.75 62.88
N THR A 466 -17.06 -61.86 62.81
CA THR A 466 -16.59 -63.22 63.08
C THR A 466 -15.55 -63.61 62.02
N SER A 467 -14.39 -64.07 62.46
CA SER A 467 -13.26 -64.45 61.61
C SER A 467 -13.64 -65.47 60.53
N VAL A 468 -13.30 -65.16 59.27
CA VAL A 468 -13.08 -66.16 58.23
C VAL A 468 -11.69 -65.93 57.65
N ASN A 469 -10.79 -66.89 57.87
CA ASN A 469 -9.50 -67.08 57.18
C ASN A 469 -8.57 -65.86 57.03
N GLY A 470 -8.11 -65.27 58.13
CA GLY A 470 -6.80 -64.61 58.21
C GLY A 470 -6.45 -63.57 57.12
N MET A 471 -7.44 -62.87 56.58
CA MET A 471 -7.26 -61.85 55.56
C MET A 471 -7.78 -60.52 56.11
N ASP A 472 -6.86 -59.62 56.46
CA ASP A 472 -7.23 -58.25 56.84
C ASP A 472 -7.85 -57.54 55.64
N LEU A 473 -9.13 -57.19 55.74
CA LEU A 473 -9.86 -56.43 54.74
C LEU A 473 -9.49 -54.94 54.85
N TYR A 474 -8.55 -54.49 54.00
CA TYR A 474 -8.26 -53.06 53.81
C TYR A 474 -9.24 -52.47 52.79
N THR A 475 -10.04 -51.49 53.20
CA THR A 475 -10.80 -50.65 52.25
C THR A 475 -10.01 -49.38 51.98
N SER A 476 -9.64 -49.13 50.72
CA SER A 476 -9.02 -47.88 50.29
C SER A 476 -10.09 -46.77 50.21
N ILE A 477 -9.78 -45.60 50.76
CA ILE A 477 -10.58 -44.37 50.58
C ILE A 477 -9.73 -43.41 49.75
N GLY A 478 -10.21 -43.09 48.55
CA GLY A 478 -9.56 -42.15 47.63
C GLY A 478 -10.17 -40.75 47.72
N SER A 479 -9.32 -39.72 47.74
CA SER A 479 -9.71 -38.32 47.52
C SER A 479 -8.70 -37.68 46.58
N SER A 480 -9.14 -36.77 45.70
CA SER A 480 -8.27 -36.06 44.74
C SER A 480 -8.21 -34.57 45.03
N GLU A 481 -7.05 -33.96 44.80
CA GLU A 481 -6.84 -32.52 44.86
C GLU A 481 -6.19 -32.03 43.55
N GLU A 482 -6.70 -30.93 43.01
CA GLU A 482 -6.07 -30.25 41.88
C GLU A 482 -4.93 -29.37 42.41
N VAL A 483 -3.74 -29.53 41.83
CA VAL A 483 -2.59 -28.70 42.19
C VAL A 483 -2.68 -27.39 41.42
N GLY A 484 -2.28 -26.27 42.05
CA GLY A 484 -2.30 -24.94 41.43
C GLY A 484 -1.46 -24.82 40.15
N GLU A 485 -1.28 -23.59 39.65
CA GLU A 485 -0.62 -23.36 38.34
C GLU A 485 0.73 -24.08 38.21
N VAL A 486 0.79 -25.04 37.29
CA VAL A 486 2.00 -25.78 36.95
C VAL A 486 2.77 -24.99 35.91
N MET A 487 4.00 -24.62 36.23
CA MET A 487 4.82 -23.81 35.34
C MET A 487 5.71 -24.69 34.46
N VAL A 488 5.53 -24.58 33.14
CA VAL A 488 6.40 -25.18 32.13
C VAL A 488 7.71 -24.40 32.06
N THR A 489 8.84 -25.09 32.04
CA THR A 489 10.16 -24.43 32.01
C THR A 489 10.58 -24.03 30.59
N THR A 490 11.48 -23.05 30.49
CA THR A 490 12.17 -22.68 29.25
C THR A 490 12.93 -23.87 28.66
N ASN A 491 13.49 -24.74 29.50
CA ASN A 491 14.16 -25.97 29.04
C ASN A 491 13.20 -26.94 28.35
N ALA A 492 11.94 -27.02 28.80
CA ALA A 492 10.91 -27.83 28.15
C ALA A 492 10.58 -27.29 26.74
N LEU A 493 10.47 -25.96 26.61
CA LEU A 493 10.23 -25.30 25.32
C LEU A 493 11.41 -25.53 24.36
N ASN A 494 12.64 -25.43 24.86
CA ASN A 494 13.84 -25.73 24.07
C ASN A 494 13.91 -27.20 23.67
N LEU A 495 13.60 -28.13 24.58
CA LEU A 495 13.59 -29.57 24.29
C LEU A 495 12.60 -29.92 23.18
N LEU A 496 11.41 -29.31 23.19
CA LEU A 496 10.41 -29.49 22.14
C LEU A 496 10.86 -28.86 20.82
N ARG A 497 11.45 -27.65 20.85
CA ARG A 497 12.04 -27.00 19.67
C ARG A 497 13.12 -27.88 19.03
N ASP A 498 14.04 -28.39 19.82
CA ASP A 498 15.17 -29.19 19.35
C ASP A 498 14.67 -30.53 18.76
N ALA A 499 13.65 -31.14 19.38
CA ALA A 499 12.98 -32.32 18.81
C ALA A 499 12.33 -32.02 17.44
N LEU A 500 11.69 -30.85 17.28
CA LEU A 500 11.08 -30.42 16.02
C LEU A 500 12.14 -30.06 14.95
N ASN A 501 13.30 -29.57 15.38
CA ASN A 501 14.46 -29.33 14.51
C ASN A 501 15.13 -30.63 14.03
N GLY A 502 14.76 -31.78 14.60
CA GLY A 502 15.33 -33.09 14.28
C GLY A 502 16.60 -33.41 15.06
N ASP A 503 16.90 -32.66 16.13
CA ASP A 503 18.03 -32.95 16.99
C ASP A 503 17.78 -34.23 17.80
N SER A 504 18.85 -34.99 18.10
CA SER A 504 18.75 -36.22 18.88
C SER A 504 18.53 -35.91 20.37
N VAL A 505 17.29 -35.63 20.75
CA VAL A 505 16.89 -35.35 22.14
C VAL A 505 15.97 -36.43 22.71
N ASN A 506 16.02 -36.63 24.04
CA ASN A 506 15.11 -37.53 24.74
C ASN A 506 13.99 -36.74 25.44
N ALA A 507 12.85 -36.57 24.76
CA ALA A 507 11.68 -35.87 25.27
C ALA A 507 10.71 -36.77 26.06
N GLU A 508 11.10 -38.01 26.37
CA GLU A 508 10.26 -38.94 27.11
C GLU A 508 10.15 -38.53 28.59
N ILE A 509 8.98 -38.05 29.02
CA ILE A 509 8.68 -37.86 30.45
C ILE A 509 8.67 -39.22 31.14
N ASN A 510 9.69 -39.50 31.94
CA ASN A 510 9.93 -40.82 32.52
C ASN A 510 10.02 -40.82 34.05
N TYR A 511 10.17 -39.64 34.68
CA TYR A 511 10.11 -39.48 36.13
C TYR A 511 9.30 -38.27 36.57
N ILE A 512 8.72 -38.38 37.77
CA ILE A 512 8.36 -37.25 38.62
C ILE A 512 9.43 -37.12 39.69
N ALA A 513 9.79 -35.89 40.02
CA ALA A 513 10.65 -35.55 41.13
C ALA A 513 9.83 -34.89 42.23
N ILE A 514 10.08 -35.27 43.48
CA ILE A 514 9.54 -34.58 44.66
C ILE A 514 10.68 -33.89 45.41
N GLY A 515 10.42 -32.71 45.94
CA GLY A 515 11.38 -31.91 46.71
C GLY A 515 10.73 -31.17 47.88
N ASP A 516 11.54 -30.51 48.69
CA ASP A 516 11.10 -29.74 49.86
C ASP A 516 11.40 -28.23 49.79
N ASP A 517 11.83 -27.71 48.63
CA ASP A 517 11.96 -26.26 48.44
C ASP A 517 10.60 -25.56 48.31
N THR A 518 10.53 -24.34 48.85
CA THR A 518 9.34 -23.49 48.86
C THR A 518 9.48 -22.25 47.98
N THR A 519 10.59 -22.11 47.25
CA THR A 519 10.87 -20.95 46.41
C THR A 519 9.93 -20.91 45.20
N ALA A 520 9.26 -19.78 44.98
CA ALA A 520 8.30 -19.61 43.88
C ALA A 520 8.93 -19.92 42.50
N VAL A 521 8.13 -20.53 41.61
CA VAL A 521 8.57 -20.94 40.27
C VAL A 521 8.56 -19.75 39.31
N THR A 522 9.61 -19.61 38.50
CA THR A 522 9.84 -18.51 37.55
C THR A 522 9.88 -18.95 36.09
N GLY A 523 10.01 -20.26 35.84
CA GLY A 523 10.03 -20.87 34.51
C GLY A 523 11.44 -21.04 33.93
N ASN A 524 12.47 -20.49 34.59
CA ASN A 524 13.87 -20.61 34.15
C ASN A 524 14.64 -21.70 34.90
N GLU A 525 13.98 -22.44 35.79
CA GLU A 525 14.61 -23.50 36.57
C GLU A 525 15.05 -24.66 35.68
N THR A 526 16.25 -25.15 35.92
CA THR A 526 16.80 -26.34 35.24
C THR A 526 16.62 -27.60 36.09
N GLN A 527 16.37 -27.46 37.39
CA GLN A 527 16.25 -28.49 38.41
C GLN A 527 15.23 -28.06 39.49
N LEU A 528 14.82 -29.00 40.36
CA LEU A 528 14.07 -28.67 41.58
C LEU A 528 14.97 -27.85 42.53
N GLY A 529 14.37 -27.08 43.43
CA GLY A 529 15.11 -26.28 44.40
C GLY A 529 15.87 -27.15 45.40
N ASN A 530 15.26 -28.25 45.85
CA ASN A 530 15.91 -29.32 46.60
C ASN A 530 15.20 -30.65 46.36
N GLU A 531 15.71 -31.45 45.42
CA GLU A 531 15.13 -32.74 45.06
C GLU A 531 15.42 -33.82 46.11
N LEU A 532 14.37 -34.50 46.58
CA LEU A 532 14.45 -35.60 47.54
C LEU A 532 14.37 -36.97 46.89
N LYS A 533 13.52 -37.15 45.86
CA LYS A 533 13.25 -38.48 45.29
C LYS A 533 12.71 -38.42 43.85
N ARG A 534 13.22 -39.32 43.00
CA ARG A 534 12.66 -39.70 41.70
C ARG A 534 11.62 -40.82 41.84
N VAL A 535 10.46 -40.61 41.25
CA VAL A 535 9.33 -41.56 41.16
C VAL A 535 9.12 -41.90 39.67
N PRO A 536 9.27 -43.17 39.25
CA PRO A 536 9.13 -43.53 37.85
C PRO A 536 7.69 -43.38 37.38
N ILE A 537 7.52 -42.95 36.12
CA ILE A 537 6.22 -42.92 35.45
C ILE A 537 5.78 -44.37 35.19
N THR A 538 4.62 -44.75 35.73
CA THR A 538 4.07 -46.11 35.65
C THR A 538 3.14 -46.29 34.45
N SER A 539 2.54 -45.21 33.95
CA SER A 539 1.66 -45.24 32.78
C SER A 539 1.74 -43.96 31.94
N ARG A 540 1.58 -44.12 30.62
CA ARG A 540 1.47 -43.03 29.65
C ARG A 540 0.40 -43.37 28.63
N SER A 541 -0.51 -42.44 28.38
CA SER A 541 -1.56 -42.58 27.37
C SER A 541 -1.77 -41.30 26.59
N LYS A 542 -2.09 -41.43 25.30
CA LYS A 542 -2.46 -40.32 24.41
C LYS A 542 -3.97 -40.25 24.33
N SER A 543 -4.60 -39.53 25.25
CA SER A 543 -6.07 -39.53 25.38
C SER A 543 -6.79 -38.70 24.33
N ASN A 544 -6.16 -37.66 23.78
CA ASN A 544 -6.70 -36.75 22.77
C ASN A 544 -5.58 -36.18 21.88
N ASP A 545 -5.98 -35.50 20.80
CA ASP A 545 -5.04 -34.77 19.94
C ASP A 545 -4.25 -33.74 20.74
N GLY A 546 -2.93 -33.82 20.66
CA GLY A 546 -2.02 -32.93 21.39
C GLY A 546 -1.95 -33.19 22.90
N VAL A 547 -2.56 -34.25 23.44
CA VAL A 547 -2.59 -34.54 24.88
C VAL A 547 -1.81 -35.81 25.23
N LEU A 548 -0.95 -35.70 26.25
CA LEU A 548 -0.27 -36.82 26.90
C LEU A 548 -0.64 -36.86 28.38
N ASP A 549 -1.28 -37.94 28.81
CA ASP A 549 -1.50 -38.23 30.23
C ASP A 549 -0.38 -39.11 30.75
N THR A 550 0.12 -38.78 31.93
CA THR A 550 1.16 -39.53 32.63
C THR A 550 0.75 -39.80 34.07
N VAL A 551 1.09 -40.99 34.56
CA VAL A 551 0.79 -41.41 35.93
C VAL A 551 2.07 -41.87 36.60
N ALA A 552 2.31 -41.43 37.84
CA ALA A 552 3.30 -42.00 38.73
C ALA A 552 2.71 -42.23 40.12
N GLU A 553 3.25 -43.20 40.84
CA GLU A 553 2.79 -43.56 42.18
C GLU A 553 3.97 -43.57 43.15
N LEU A 554 3.84 -42.78 44.22
CA LEU A 554 4.73 -42.80 45.38
C LEU A 554 4.05 -43.64 46.46
N LEU A 555 4.56 -44.84 46.68
CA LEU A 555 3.94 -45.85 47.53
C LEU A 555 4.10 -45.53 49.01
N ASP A 556 3.28 -46.17 49.84
CA ASP A 556 3.42 -46.13 51.30
C ASP A 556 4.79 -46.65 51.76
N SER A 557 5.31 -47.70 51.09
CA SER A 557 6.64 -48.28 51.31
C SER A 557 7.81 -47.37 50.97
N ASP A 558 7.61 -46.30 50.19
CA ASP A 558 8.69 -45.39 49.81
C ASP A 558 9.12 -44.45 50.95
N GLY A 559 8.36 -44.40 52.05
CA GLY A 559 8.69 -43.61 53.23
C GLY A 559 7.84 -42.34 53.39
N ALA A 560 8.20 -41.55 54.41
CA ALA A 560 7.57 -40.28 54.73
C ALA A 560 8.37 -39.12 54.13
N TYR A 561 7.68 -38.12 53.57
CA TYR A 561 8.28 -36.99 52.87
C TYR A 561 7.51 -35.70 53.16
N ASN A 562 8.23 -34.60 53.40
CA ASN A 562 7.65 -33.25 53.45
C ASN A 562 7.74 -32.62 52.06
N ILE A 563 6.77 -32.90 51.21
CA ILE A 563 6.77 -32.44 49.82
C ILE A 563 6.36 -30.97 49.79
N ARG A 564 7.20 -30.11 49.18
CA ARG A 564 6.94 -28.69 48.95
C ARG A 564 7.01 -28.30 47.48
N GLU A 565 7.59 -29.15 46.65
CA GLU A 565 7.63 -28.99 45.20
C GLU A 565 7.53 -30.33 44.47
N VAL A 566 7.00 -30.28 43.26
CA VAL A 566 6.92 -31.41 42.33
C VAL A 566 7.42 -30.94 40.97
N GLY A 567 8.23 -31.76 40.30
CA GLY A 567 8.63 -31.49 38.92
C GLY A 567 8.61 -32.71 38.03
N PHE A 568 8.39 -32.50 36.73
CA PHE A 568 8.33 -33.56 35.73
C PHE A 568 9.62 -33.58 34.93
N ILE A 569 10.15 -34.77 34.67
CA ILE A 569 11.48 -34.94 34.09
C ILE A 569 11.39 -35.76 32.81
N ALA A 570 11.97 -35.22 31.74
CA ALA A 570 12.18 -35.94 30.50
C ALA A 570 13.60 -36.49 30.38
N GLY A 571 13.73 -37.71 29.86
CA GLY A 571 15.01 -38.35 29.59
C GLY A 571 15.91 -38.51 30.81
N GLY A 572 15.34 -38.52 32.02
CA GLY A 572 16.08 -38.67 33.27
C GLY A 572 16.47 -40.12 33.59
N THR A 573 17.31 -40.29 34.61
CA THR A 573 17.56 -41.56 35.28
C THR A 573 17.01 -41.50 36.71
N ASP A 574 17.15 -42.58 37.46
CA ASP A 574 16.82 -42.63 38.90
C ASP A 574 17.74 -41.76 39.77
N THR A 575 18.76 -41.15 39.18
CA THR A 575 19.68 -40.22 39.82
C THR A 575 19.05 -38.83 39.90
N VAL A 576 19.12 -38.21 41.09
CA VAL A 576 18.71 -36.82 41.31
C VAL A 576 19.37 -35.89 40.29
N ASN A 577 18.64 -34.87 39.84
CA ASN A 577 19.14 -33.85 38.90
C ASN A 577 19.54 -34.33 37.50
N SER A 578 19.22 -35.58 37.14
CA SER A 578 19.41 -36.10 35.78
C SER A 578 18.24 -35.77 34.83
N GLY A 579 18.51 -35.60 33.54
CA GLY A 579 17.50 -35.30 32.53
C GLY A 579 17.09 -33.82 32.50
N THR A 580 15.97 -33.55 31.82
CA THR A 580 15.47 -32.19 31.61
C THR A 580 14.20 -31.95 32.42
N LEU A 581 14.20 -30.92 33.27
CA LEU A 581 13.00 -30.47 33.98
C LEU A 581 11.99 -29.86 32.99
N ILE A 582 10.84 -30.50 32.83
CA ILE A 582 9.75 -30.08 31.94
C ILE A 582 8.87 -29.02 32.59
N SER A 583 8.58 -29.20 33.87
CA SER A 583 7.69 -28.33 34.61
C SER A 583 7.93 -28.48 36.09
N ARG A 584 7.56 -27.44 36.83
CA ARG A 584 7.70 -27.36 38.28
C ARG A 584 6.47 -26.68 38.88
N VAL A 585 6.05 -27.16 40.04
CA VAL A 585 4.95 -26.58 40.81
C VAL A 585 5.27 -26.65 42.30
N ILE A 586 4.83 -25.62 43.04
CA ILE A 586 4.86 -25.63 44.49
C ILE A 586 3.64 -26.39 45.01
N TYR A 587 3.89 -27.41 45.82
CA TYR A 587 2.88 -28.33 46.31
C TYR A 587 3.18 -28.70 47.75
N SER A 588 2.31 -28.32 48.68
CA SER A 588 2.52 -28.52 50.11
C SER A 588 1.79 -29.76 50.63
N LYS A 589 2.51 -30.86 50.83
CA LYS A 589 1.96 -32.10 51.38
C LYS A 589 2.97 -32.85 52.25
N ASP A 590 2.56 -33.17 53.47
CA ASP A 590 3.30 -34.10 54.32
C ASP A 590 2.78 -35.52 54.07
N LYS A 591 3.57 -36.36 53.40
CA LYS A 591 3.26 -37.76 53.16
C LYS A 591 3.71 -38.62 54.33
N THR A 592 2.82 -39.47 54.81
CA THR A 592 3.12 -40.50 55.82
C THR A 592 3.40 -41.88 55.21
N THR A 593 3.89 -42.83 56.02
CA THR A 593 4.08 -44.25 55.62
C THR A 593 2.77 -45.05 55.57
N LEU A 594 1.61 -44.40 55.74
CA LEU A 594 0.28 -45.03 55.74
C LEU A 594 -0.56 -44.63 54.52
N GLU A 595 0.00 -43.81 53.62
CA GLU A 595 -0.68 -43.33 52.42
C GLU A 595 0.24 -43.42 51.20
N SER A 596 -0.35 -43.71 50.05
CA SER A 596 0.29 -43.58 48.74
C SER A 596 -0.24 -42.32 48.04
N LEU A 597 0.61 -41.69 47.24
CA LEU A 597 0.25 -40.56 46.40
C LEU A 597 0.32 -40.97 44.93
N ARG A 598 -0.77 -40.80 44.20
CA ARG A 598 -0.78 -40.95 42.75
C ARG A 598 -0.81 -39.57 42.11
N PHE A 599 0.15 -39.32 41.24
CA PHE A 599 0.25 -38.09 40.46
C PHE A 599 -0.27 -38.36 39.05
N ASN A 600 -1.34 -37.66 38.67
CA ASN A 600 -1.91 -37.70 37.33
C ASN A 600 -1.61 -36.36 36.65
N ALA A 601 -0.79 -36.36 35.60
CA ALA A 601 -0.46 -35.15 34.87
C ALA A 601 -0.93 -35.20 33.43
N LYS A 602 -1.52 -34.10 32.97
CA LYS A 602 -2.00 -33.93 31.60
C LYS A 602 -1.19 -32.84 30.92
N ASN A 603 -0.33 -33.22 29.98
CA ASN A 603 0.43 -32.32 29.13
C ASN A 603 -0.34 -32.05 27.85
N THR A 604 -0.58 -30.78 27.50
CA THR A 604 -1.35 -30.36 26.32
C THR A 604 -0.52 -29.45 25.42
N ILE A 605 -0.40 -29.82 24.15
CA ILE A 605 0.10 -28.98 23.05
C ILE A 605 -1.11 -28.60 22.20
N LYS A 606 -1.42 -27.31 22.10
CA LYS A 606 -2.54 -26.80 21.30
C LYS A 606 -2.14 -25.61 20.44
N ARG A 607 -2.91 -25.35 19.39
CA ARG A 607 -2.78 -24.13 18.59
C ARG A 607 -3.10 -22.90 19.48
N GLY A 608 -2.32 -21.85 19.29
CA GLY A 608 -2.32 -20.61 20.08
C GLY A 608 -3.56 -19.77 19.93
#